data_AF-A0A3B9FMJ9-F1
#
_entry.id   AF-A0A3B9FMJ9-F1
#
_cell.length_a   1.000
_cell.length_b   1.000
_cell.length_c   1.000
_cell.angle_alpha   90.00
_cell.angle_beta   90.00
_cell.angle_gamma   90.00
#
_symmetry.space_group_name_H-M   'P 1'
#
loop_
_entity.id
_entity.type
_entity.pdbx_description
1 polymer ?
#
loop_
_entity_poly.entity_id
_entity_poly.type
_entity_poly.pdbx_seq_one_letter_code
_entity_poly.pdbx_strand_id
1 'polypeptide(L)'
;MAPDRLADRKGLLGGLDGIKRSLDADGSLEGADYFCQQAFDVVTRGISSAFDVTKEDPKTLAKYDTRSLFDARKLQRWGDMRRTTNLLGLQMLMARRLCESGCSFVTVSDCGWDYHANNNSPKGMAGLDPMGRQVDHAVAAFVQDLHDRGLNEDVLLIVT
;
A
#
# COMPACT_ATOMS: atom_id res chain seq x y z
N MET A 1 -21.26 9.71 -10.49
CA MET A 1 -21.10 8.43 -11.22
C MET A 1 -19.62 8.05 -11.19
N ALA A 2 -19.25 6.95 -10.54
CA ALA A 2 -17.88 6.44 -10.56
C ALA A 2 -17.88 4.94 -10.97
N PRO A 3 -18.10 4.62 -12.26
CA PRO A 3 -18.01 3.25 -12.77
C PRO A 3 -16.58 2.84 -13.17
N ASP A 4 -15.70 3.81 -13.46
CA ASP A 4 -14.40 3.54 -14.12
C ASP A 4 -13.35 2.86 -13.24
N ARG A 5 -13.28 3.17 -11.93
CA ARG A 5 -12.23 2.59 -11.06
C ARG A 5 -12.39 1.09 -10.82
N LEU A 6 -13.62 0.57 -10.86
CA LEU A 6 -13.87 -0.87 -10.68
C LEU A 6 -13.60 -1.64 -11.98
N ALA A 7 -13.91 -1.04 -13.13
CA ALA A 7 -13.58 -1.59 -14.45
C ALA A 7 -12.06 -1.65 -14.65
N ASP A 8 -11.35 -0.60 -14.26
CA ASP A 8 -9.89 -0.51 -14.35
C ASP A 8 -9.21 -1.56 -13.46
N ARG A 9 -9.70 -1.74 -12.23
CA ARG A 9 -9.17 -2.78 -11.32
C ARG A 9 -9.41 -4.20 -11.83
N LYS A 10 -10.61 -4.51 -12.34
CA LYS A 10 -10.89 -5.82 -12.95
C LYS A 10 -10.08 -6.05 -14.22
N GLY A 11 -9.84 -4.99 -15.00
CA GLY A 11 -8.96 -5.02 -16.17
C GLY A 11 -7.52 -5.34 -15.79
N LEU A 12 -6.99 -4.67 -14.77
CA LEU A 12 -5.63 -4.91 -14.26
C LEU A 12 -5.47 -6.33 -13.69
N LEU A 13 -6.43 -6.83 -12.91
CA LEU A 13 -6.43 -8.21 -12.41
C LEU A 13 -6.54 -9.22 -13.56
N GLY A 14 -7.42 -8.97 -14.53
CA GLY A 14 -7.54 -9.81 -15.73
C GLY A 14 -6.28 -9.81 -16.60
N GLY A 15 -5.54 -8.69 -16.64
CA GLY A 15 -4.24 -8.59 -17.29
C GLY A 15 -3.18 -9.46 -16.62
N LEU A 16 -3.12 -9.45 -15.28
CA LEU A 16 -2.23 -10.33 -14.51
C LEU A 16 -2.57 -11.82 -14.72
N ASP A 17 -3.85 -12.16 -14.72
CA ASP A 17 -4.32 -13.54 -15.00
C ASP A 17 -4.03 -13.97 -16.45
N GLY A 18 -4.07 -13.03 -17.40
CA GLY A 18 -3.70 -13.24 -18.79
C GLY A 18 -2.22 -13.58 -18.95
N ILE A 19 -1.34 -12.81 -18.29
CA ILE A 19 0.11 -13.03 -18.28
C ILE A 19 0.44 -14.40 -17.67
N LYS A 20 -0.21 -14.79 -16.57
CA LYS A 20 -0.03 -16.11 -15.96
C LYS A 20 -0.35 -17.25 -16.94
N ARG A 21 -1.48 -17.17 -17.64
CA ARG A 21 -1.90 -18.20 -18.61
C ARG A 21 -1.00 -18.28 -19.84
N SER A 22 -0.48 -17.15 -20.35
CA SER A 22 0.45 -17.19 -21.48
C SER A 22 1.78 -17.87 -21.12
N LEU A 23 2.23 -17.74 -19.87
CA LEU A 23 3.46 -18.36 -19.40
C LEU A 23 3.34 -19.88 -19.26
N ASP A 24 2.20 -20.36 -18.73
CA ASP A 24 1.90 -21.81 -18.65
C ASP A 24 1.86 -22.46 -20.05
N ALA A 25 1.53 -21.68 -21.09
CA ALA A 25 1.38 -22.17 -22.45
C ALA A 25 2.69 -22.15 -23.28
N ASP A 26 3.59 -21.19 -23.03
CA ASP A 26 4.72 -20.90 -23.93
C ASP A 26 6.07 -21.45 -23.42
N GLY A 27 6.22 -21.75 -22.12
CA GLY A 27 7.48 -22.29 -21.54
C GLY A 27 8.72 -21.39 -21.69
N SER A 28 8.56 -20.23 -22.33
CA SER A 28 9.58 -19.28 -22.72
C SER A 28 9.85 -18.29 -21.58
N LEU A 29 10.54 -18.77 -20.55
CA LEU A 29 11.23 -17.88 -19.60
C LEU A 29 12.75 -17.88 -19.81
N GLU A 30 13.30 -18.72 -20.70
CA GLU A 30 14.74 -18.89 -20.93
C GLU A 30 15.50 -17.60 -21.32
N GLY A 31 14.80 -16.55 -21.80
CA GLY A 31 15.41 -15.28 -22.22
C GLY A 31 15.24 -14.10 -21.25
N ALA A 32 14.51 -14.26 -20.14
CA ALA A 32 14.34 -13.20 -19.15
C ALA A 32 15.44 -13.30 -18.08
N ASP A 33 16.12 -12.18 -17.78
CA ASP A 33 17.15 -12.12 -16.74
C ASP A 33 16.64 -12.71 -15.40
N TYR A 34 17.53 -13.31 -14.61
CA TYR A 34 17.21 -13.93 -13.31
C TYR A 34 16.35 -13.03 -12.40
N PHE A 35 16.60 -11.73 -12.38
CA PHE A 35 15.81 -10.76 -11.62
C PHE A 35 14.42 -10.52 -12.19
N CYS A 36 14.27 -10.51 -13.52
CA CYS A 36 12.97 -10.47 -14.17
C CYS A 36 12.19 -11.75 -13.86
N GLN A 37 12.81 -12.92 -13.98
CA GLN A 37 12.17 -14.19 -13.62
C GLN A 37 11.71 -14.20 -12.15
N GLN A 38 12.54 -13.76 -11.21
CA GLN A 38 12.14 -13.65 -9.79
C GLN A 38 10.97 -12.68 -9.59
N ALA A 39 11.02 -11.49 -10.19
CA ALA A 39 9.92 -10.52 -10.09
C ALA A 39 8.62 -11.07 -10.69
N PHE A 40 8.72 -11.78 -11.82
CA PHE A 40 7.58 -12.44 -12.45
C PHE A 40 7.04 -13.59 -11.59
N ASP A 41 7.90 -14.45 -11.04
CA ASP A 41 7.49 -15.55 -10.17
C ASP A 41 6.79 -15.05 -8.90
N VAL A 42 7.30 -13.98 -8.29
CA VAL A 42 6.67 -13.29 -7.16
C VAL A 42 5.24 -12.85 -7.55
N VAL A 43 5.07 -12.23 -8.71
CA VAL A 43 3.75 -11.79 -9.20
C VAL A 43 2.81 -12.97 -9.52
N THR A 44 3.30 -14.07 -10.10
CA THR A 44 2.48 -15.21 -10.56
C THR A 44 2.16 -16.24 -9.47
N ARG A 45 2.97 -16.33 -8.41
CA ARG A 45 2.83 -17.28 -7.28
C ARG A 45 1.70 -16.98 -6.30
N GLY A 46 0.88 -15.96 -6.53
CA GLY A 46 -0.36 -15.75 -5.75
C GLY A 46 -0.47 -14.42 -5.00
N ILE A 47 0.52 -13.53 -5.16
CA ILE A 47 0.49 -12.17 -4.61
C ILE A 47 -0.66 -11.35 -5.21
N SER A 48 -1.17 -11.70 -6.39
CA SER A 48 -2.36 -11.08 -6.99
C SER A 48 -3.55 -11.04 -6.02
N SER A 49 -3.68 -12.04 -5.14
CA SER A 49 -4.73 -12.10 -4.13
C SER A 49 -4.56 -11.07 -3.00
N ALA A 50 -3.33 -10.63 -2.72
CA ALA A 50 -3.03 -9.56 -1.76
C ALA A 50 -3.65 -8.24 -2.23
N PHE A 51 -3.56 -7.95 -3.54
CA PHE A 51 -4.15 -6.76 -4.14
C PHE A 51 -5.69 -6.82 -4.21
N ASP A 52 -6.29 -7.99 -3.97
CA ASP A 52 -7.73 -8.10 -3.85
C ASP A 52 -8.28 -7.74 -2.47
N VAL A 53 -8.28 -6.45 -2.16
CA VAL A 53 -8.86 -5.85 -0.95
C VAL A 53 -10.35 -6.16 -0.74
N THR A 54 -11.09 -6.60 -1.77
CA THR A 54 -12.51 -6.99 -1.57
C THR A 54 -12.66 -8.25 -0.72
N LYS A 55 -11.58 -9.03 -0.56
CA LYS A 55 -11.51 -10.21 0.30
C LYS A 55 -11.22 -9.87 1.77
N GLU A 56 -11.07 -8.59 2.10
CA GLU A 56 -10.83 -8.15 3.48
C GLU A 56 -12.15 -7.91 4.21
N ASP A 57 -12.21 -8.22 5.52
CA ASP A 57 -13.36 -7.89 6.35
C ASP A 57 -13.59 -6.36 6.34
N PRO A 58 -14.80 -5.87 6.02
CA PRO A 58 -15.16 -4.46 6.12
C PRO A 58 -14.79 -3.80 7.46
N LYS A 59 -14.82 -4.55 8.57
CA LYS A 59 -14.40 -4.04 9.89
C LYS A 59 -12.91 -3.76 9.95
N THR A 60 -12.09 -4.67 9.40
CA THR A 60 -10.63 -4.47 9.31
C THR A 60 -10.33 -3.27 8.41
N LEU A 61 -10.99 -3.17 7.25
CA LEU A 61 -10.87 -2.00 6.39
C LEU A 61 -11.17 -0.68 7.10
N ALA A 62 -12.23 -0.65 7.92
CA ALA A 62 -12.58 0.53 8.70
C ALA A 62 -11.54 0.86 9.78
N LYS A 63 -10.93 -0.14 10.43
CA LYS A 63 -9.84 0.08 11.40
C LYS A 63 -8.64 0.79 10.77
N TYR A 64 -8.29 0.46 9.53
CA TYR A 64 -7.17 1.06 8.80
C TYR A 64 -7.52 2.37 8.07
N ASP A 65 -8.78 2.82 8.09
CA ASP A 65 -9.19 3.96 7.27
C ASP A 65 -8.70 5.30 7.84
N THR A 66 -7.65 5.85 7.24
CA THR A 66 -7.10 7.16 7.59
C THR A 66 -7.69 8.32 6.77
N ARG A 67 -8.60 8.04 5.82
CA ARG A 67 -9.10 9.07 4.87
C ARG A 67 -9.90 10.18 5.55
N SER A 68 -10.53 9.87 6.68
CA SER A 68 -11.35 10.81 7.45
C SER A 68 -10.53 11.69 8.39
N LEU A 69 -9.25 11.37 8.64
CA LEU A 69 -8.42 12.07 9.62
C LEU A 69 -8.12 13.52 9.21
N PHE A 70 -7.94 13.76 7.91
CA PHE A 70 -7.72 15.09 7.35
C PHE A 70 -8.02 15.13 5.85
N ASP A 71 -8.18 16.35 5.31
CA ASP A 71 -8.33 16.58 3.87
C ASP A 71 -6.97 16.90 3.24
N ALA A 72 -6.41 15.93 2.51
CA ALA A 72 -5.11 16.07 1.84
C ALA A 72 -5.04 17.25 0.86
N ARG A 73 -6.18 17.67 0.28
CA ARG A 73 -6.23 18.81 -0.65
C ARG A 73 -5.87 20.13 0.03
N LYS A 74 -6.09 20.23 1.35
CA LYS A 74 -5.70 21.42 2.12
C LYS A 74 -4.18 21.53 2.23
N LEU A 75 -3.48 20.41 2.35
CA LEU A 75 -2.01 20.35 2.41
C LEU A 75 -1.37 20.53 1.04
N GLN A 76 -2.02 20.08 -0.04
CA GLN A 76 -1.52 20.22 -1.41
C GLN A 76 -1.78 21.61 -2.04
N ARG A 77 -2.54 22.49 -1.35
CA ARG A 77 -3.10 23.72 -1.92
C ARG A 77 -2.04 24.64 -2.51
N TRP A 78 -0.86 24.76 -1.89
CA TRP A 78 0.17 25.70 -2.32
C TRP A 78 1.16 25.07 -3.30
N GLY A 79 0.92 23.84 -3.72
CA GLY A 79 1.81 23.08 -4.60
C GLY A 79 3.05 22.52 -3.88
N ASP A 80 3.23 22.86 -2.60
CA ASP A 80 3.98 22.09 -1.63
C ASP A 80 3.25 20.76 -1.36
N MET A 81 3.97 19.72 -0.95
CA MET A 81 3.36 18.45 -0.54
C MET A 81 2.45 17.74 -1.58
N ARG A 82 2.72 17.86 -2.89
CA ARG A 82 1.90 17.19 -3.93
C ARG A 82 1.75 15.67 -3.78
N ARG A 83 2.73 15.03 -3.13
CA ARG A 83 2.73 13.59 -2.88
C ARG A 83 1.87 13.20 -1.68
N THR A 84 1.25 14.16 -0.99
CA THR A 84 0.59 13.89 0.27
C THR A 84 -0.72 13.15 0.14
N THR A 85 -0.91 12.10 0.95
CA THR A 85 -2.13 11.29 0.94
C THR A 85 -2.61 11.04 2.36
N ASN A 86 -3.91 10.81 2.50
CA ASN A 86 -4.55 10.32 3.72
C ASN A 86 -4.76 8.79 3.67
N LEU A 87 -3.87 8.06 3.00
CA LEU A 87 -4.03 6.65 2.66
C LEU A 87 -3.06 5.71 3.38
N LEU A 88 -2.25 6.21 4.32
CA LEU A 88 -1.21 5.39 4.96
C LEU A 88 -1.77 4.11 5.57
N GLY A 89 -2.92 4.18 6.24
CA GLY A 89 -3.52 2.99 6.85
C GLY A 89 -3.90 1.95 5.80
N LEU A 90 -4.43 2.33 4.64
CA LEU A 90 -4.70 1.39 3.54
C LEU A 90 -3.41 0.85 2.90
N GLN A 91 -2.32 1.63 2.88
CA GLN A 91 -1.01 1.15 2.43
C GLN A 91 -0.44 0.11 3.42
N MET A 92 -0.57 0.33 4.72
CA MET A 92 -0.16 -0.63 5.75
C MET A 92 -1.02 -1.90 5.73
N LEU A 93 -2.34 -1.78 5.50
CA LEU A 93 -3.21 -2.93 5.29
C LEU A 93 -2.75 -3.77 4.09
N MET A 94 -2.40 -3.13 2.98
CA MET A 94 -1.84 -3.82 1.82
C MET A 94 -0.51 -4.51 2.18
N ALA A 95 0.36 -3.84 2.94
CA ALA A 95 1.61 -4.43 3.40
C ALA A 95 1.38 -5.72 4.22
N ARG A 96 0.41 -5.71 5.16
CA ARG A 96 0.06 -6.92 5.91
C ARG A 96 -0.42 -8.05 4.99
N ARG A 97 -1.27 -7.74 4.01
CA ARG A 97 -1.74 -8.72 3.01
C ARG A 97 -0.60 -9.29 2.16
N LEU A 98 0.38 -8.45 1.82
CA LEU A 98 1.59 -8.87 1.11
C LEU A 98 2.44 -9.81 1.97
N CYS A 99 2.63 -9.50 3.25
CA CYS A 99 3.32 -10.38 4.20
C CYS A 99 2.62 -11.75 4.30
N GLU A 100 1.30 -11.78 4.47
CA GLU A 100 0.52 -13.04 4.48
C GLU A 100 0.61 -13.81 3.15
N SER A 101 0.88 -13.11 2.04
CA SER A 101 1.09 -13.73 0.72
C SER A 101 2.54 -14.15 0.46
N GLY A 102 3.41 -14.06 1.47
CA GLY A 102 4.80 -14.53 1.42
C GLY A 102 5.83 -13.47 1.04
N CYS A 103 5.47 -12.18 0.99
CA CYS A 103 6.48 -11.12 0.82
C CYS A 103 7.35 -11.00 2.07
N SER A 104 8.65 -11.24 1.91
CA SER A 104 9.63 -11.16 3.00
C SER A 104 10.05 -9.73 3.37
N PHE A 105 9.83 -8.76 2.47
CA PHE A 105 10.19 -7.37 2.68
C PHE A 105 9.21 -6.44 1.97
N VAL A 106 8.62 -5.52 2.71
CA VAL A 106 7.66 -4.53 2.18
C VAL A 106 8.02 -3.15 2.69
N THR A 107 8.25 -2.22 1.77
CA THR A 107 8.44 -0.80 2.10
C THR A 107 7.14 -0.04 1.91
N VAL A 108 6.67 0.61 2.97
CA VAL A 108 5.58 1.58 2.90
C VAL A 108 6.18 2.97 3.00
N SER A 109 5.77 3.85 2.09
CA SER A 109 6.17 5.26 2.11
C SER A 109 4.93 6.11 2.37
N ASP A 110 4.98 6.85 3.47
CA ASP A 110 4.18 8.06 3.62
C ASP A 110 4.98 9.26 3.11
N CYS A 111 4.27 10.25 2.60
CA CYS A 111 4.84 11.54 2.27
C CYS A 111 5.32 12.23 3.56
N GLY A 112 6.63 12.25 3.80
CA GLY A 112 7.18 12.87 5.01
C GLY A 112 6.68 14.31 5.24
N TRP A 113 6.56 14.69 6.50
CA TRP A 113 6.23 16.05 6.98
C TRP A 113 7.42 17.01 6.96
N ASP A 114 8.32 16.84 5.97
CA ASP A 114 9.68 17.34 6.06
C ASP A 114 9.77 18.86 6.28
N TYR A 115 10.46 19.26 7.36
CA TYR A 115 10.59 20.64 7.86
C TYR A 115 11.90 21.33 7.46
N HIS A 116 12.52 20.93 6.35
CA HIS A 116 13.74 21.59 5.85
C HIS A 116 13.52 23.06 5.42
N ALA A 117 12.35 23.67 5.69
CA ALA A 117 12.01 25.06 5.44
C ALA A 117 12.32 25.51 3.99
N ASN A 118 12.16 24.58 3.05
CA ASN A 118 12.28 24.84 1.62
C ASN A 118 10.90 25.15 1.03
N ASN A 119 10.86 25.49 -0.27
CA ASN A 119 9.61 25.80 -0.98
C ASN A 119 8.62 24.63 -1.11
N ASN A 120 8.93 23.45 -0.55
CA ASN A 120 8.12 22.23 -0.65
C ASN A 120 7.56 21.76 0.71
N SER A 121 7.81 22.52 1.79
CA SER A 121 7.33 22.24 3.15
C SER A 121 6.08 23.06 3.50
N PRO A 122 5.11 22.50 4.26
CA PRO A 122 3.98 23.26 4.79
C PRO A 122 4.43 24.44 5.62
N LYS A 123 3.83 25.59 5.35
CA LYS A 123 4.01 26.79 6.20
C LYS A 123 3.46 26.53 7.61
N GLY A 124 4.14 27.08 8.62
CA GLY A 124 3.62 27.16 9.99
C GLY A 124 3.35 25.80 10.65
N MET A 125 4.14 24.76 10.32
CA MET A 125 3.99 23.42 10.91
C MET A 125 2.66 22.72 10.64
N ALA A 126 1.93 23.13 9.59
CA ALA A 126 0.62 22.61 9.27
C ALA A 126 0.61 21.11 8.88
N GLY A 127 1.77 20.51 8.59
CA GLY A 127 1.90 19.09 8.25
C GLY A 127 1.98 18.15 9.46
N LEU A 128 2.41 18.63 10.63
CA LEU A 128 2.73 17.77 11.77
C LEU A 128 1.47 17.10 12.33
N ASP A 129 0.43 17.90 12.61
CA ASP A 129 -0.83 17.41 13.15
C ASP A 129 -1.51 16.36 12.23
N PRO A 130 -1.77 16.63 10.94
CA PRO A 130 -2.45 15.66 10.08
C PRO A 130 -1.61 14.40 9.82
N MET A 131 -0.30 14.54 9.53
CA MET A 131 0.56 13.40 9.23
C MET A 131 0.84 12.57 10.48
N GLY A 132 1.09 13.22 11.63
CA GLY A 132 1.31 12.53 12.89
C GLY A 132 0.12 11.71 13.33
N ARG A 133 -1.09 12.27 13.23
CA ARG A 133 -2.33 11.54 13.54
C ARG A 133 -2.56 10.38 12.57
N GLN A 134 -2.17 10.52 11.31
CA GLN A 134 -2.23 9.43 10.34
C GLN A 134 -1.26 8.30 10.69
N VAL A 135 0.00 8.61 11.02
CA VAL A 135 1.00 7.60 11.42
C VAL A 135 0.57 6.90 12.70
N ASP A 136 0.16 7.66 13.72
CA ASP A 136 -0.32 7.12 15.00
C ASP A 136 -1.45 6.11 14.80
N HIS A 137 -2.49 6.50 14.05
CA HIS A 137 -3.63 5.63 13.77
C HIS A 137 -3.23 4.40 12.94
N ALA A 138 -2.49 4.58 11.85
CA ALA A 138 -2.14 3.51 10.93
C ALA A 138 -1.23 2.47 11.58
N VAL A 139 -0.22 2.92 12.34
CA VAL A 139 0.71 2.03 13.06
C VAL A 139 -0.01 1.28 14.17
N ALA A 140 -0.85 1.95 14.96
CA ALA A 140 -1.64 1.29 16.00
C ALA A 140 -2.56 0.21 15.42
N ALA A 141 -3.27 0.52 14.32
CA ALA A 141 -4.12 -0.45 13.64
C ALA A 141 -3.33 -1.65 13.11
N PHE A 142 -2.15 -1.42 12.54
CA PHE A 142 -1.30 -2.48 12.00
C PHE A 142 -0.74 -3.40 13.09
N VAL A 143 -0.19 -2.83 14.17
CA VAL A 143 0.35 -3.61 15.29
C VAL A 143 -0.76 -4.46 15.93
N GLN A 144 -1.95 -3.90 16.13
CA GLN A 144 -3.07 -4.65 16.67
C GLN A 144 -3.53 -5.77 15.72
N ASP A 145 -3.63 -5.50 14.41
CA ASP A 145 -4.03 -6.51 13.42
C ASP A 145 -3.01 -7.65 13.30
N LEU A 146 -1.70 -7.35 13.40
CA LEU A 146 -0.67 -8.39 13.48
C LEU A 146 -0.87 -9.29 14.70
N HIS A 147 -1.11 -8.69 15.87
CA HIS A 147 -1.35 -9.45 17.10
C HIS A 147 -2.64 -10.27 17.02
N ASP A 148 -3.75 -9.69 16.55
CA ASP A 148 -5.04 -10.37 16.40
C ASP A 148 -4.96 -11.58 15.46
N ARG A 149 -4.01 -11.57 14.51
CA ARG A 149 -3.75 -12.64 13.53
C ARG A 149 -2.64 -13.60 13.93
N GLY A 150 -1.94 -13.33 15.04
CA GLY A 150 -0.77 -14.12 15.46
C GLY A 150 0.48 -13.95 14.58
N LEU A 151 0.57 -12.83 13.84
CA LEU A 151 1.71 -12.48 12.98
C LEU A 151 2.78 -11.63 13.69
N ASN A 152 2.59 -11.31 14.98
CA ASN A 152 3.48 -10.43 15.74
C ASN A 152 4.90 -10.97 15.92
N GLU A 153 5.09 -12.30 15.86
CA GLU A 153 6.42 -12.92 15.91
C GLU A 153 7.05 -13.11 14.52
N ASP A 154 6.23 -13.03 13.46
CA ASP A 154 6.66 -13.27 12.07
C ASP A 154 7.00 -11.97 11.34
N VAL A 155 6.41 -10.85 11.74
CA VAL A 155 6.54 -9.55 11.07
C VAL A 155 7.21 -8.52 11.97
N LEU A 156 8.39 -8.06 11.56
CA LEU A 156 9.08 -6.92 12.18
C LEU A 156 8.65 -5.61 11.51
N LEU A 157 7.99 -4.72 12.27
CA LEU A 157 7.71 -3.35 11.84
C LEU A 157 8.85 -2.40 12.25
N ILE A 158 9.39 -1.65 11.28
CA ILE A 158 10.36 -0.57 11.50
C ILE A 158 9.76 0.73 10.98
N VAL A 159 9.77 1.78 11.82
CA VAL A 159 9.28 3.12 11.47
C VAL A 159 10.46 4.10 11.58
N THR A 160 10.67 4.90 10.53
CA THR A 160 11.80 5.84 10.38
C THR A 160 11.34 7.20 9.91
#